data_AF-A0A7S4SQ90-F1
#
_entry.id   AF-A0A7S4SQ90-F1
#
_cell.length_a   1.000
_cell.length_b   1.000
_cell.length_c   1.000
_cell.angle_alpha   90.00
_cell.angle_beta   90.00
_cell.angle_gamma   90.00
#
_symmetry.space_group_name_H-M   'P 1'
#
loop_
_entity.id
_entity.type
_entity.pdbx_description
1 polymer ?
#
loop_
_entity_poly.entity_id
_entity_poly.type
_entity_poly.pdbx_seq_one_letter_code
_entity_poly.pdbx_strand_id
1 'polypeptide(L)'
;MSPVPAPGCMDRRVPGDVWEVVGGAGSGGILVRAGRERSSPEIAQRLGTGALVRVLESDAGRLRYEMLAGEGPSCGWVSASAKGKDLLVKADIQGMLECQSDDSQDEAVTPGQKLRAKLQQDLSLALPVAGAAFVRGDSEEEDDDGEACSKILCSQCRLPIGQVAYNKEGGDEPVHAECMAQLVLCTMRREDEARKQREAVAKKTVREEYDIGWKVERIPSNVGFAEKLEGFSAPEGMCCLVFDEKTRTVSVDVTCQPAAAVNLEYLFLALQVRRREGREPLFSLDPLPKEATDDLGRPLQAKRFDPEWLANTSVGDVLFQADYHLKELSMGEYGQPVSGMRSAFDYSEDQGLEKEWSAREWFVVNFAEIELSKDSVITARVEMGVEARETFKGQGGLEDVPITRPDHPLVQY
;
A
#
# COMPACT_ATOMS: atom_id res chain seq x y z
N MET A 1 -34.19 7.05 36.44
CA MET A 1 -33.72 5.97 35.55
C MET A 1 -33.20 6.64 34.30
N SER A 2 -31.88 6.73 34.17
CA SER A 2 -31.19 7.38 33.05
C SER A 2 -30.92 6.37 31.93
N PRO A 3 -30.95 6.77 30.65
CA PRO A 3 -30.72 5.86 29.54
C PRO A 3 -29.22 5.52 29.36
N VAL A 4 -28.96 4.26 29.03
CA VAL A 4 -27.63 3.72 28.71
C VAL A 4 -27.30 4.02 27.24
N PRO A 5 -26.13 4.59 26.92
CA PRO A 5 -25.71 4.80 25.53
C PRO A 5 -25.07 3.53 24.94
N ALA A 6 -25.34 3.28 23.66
CA ALA A 6 -24.76 2.20 22.86
C ALA A 6 -23.29 2.49 22.46
N PRO A 7 -22.42 1.47 22.31
CA PRO A 7 -21.03 1.68 21.92
C PRO A 7 -20.91 1.80 20.39
N GLY A 8 -20.43 2.94 19.92
CA GLY A 8 -19.96 3.14 18.56
C GLY A 8 -18.57 2.53 18.37
N CYS A 9 -18.35 1.88 17.23
CA CYS A 9 -17.07 1.37 16.77
C CYS A 9 -16.82 1.91 15.37
N MET A 10 -15.81 2.78 15.23
CA MET A 10 -14.94 2.98 14.06
C MET A 10 -13.85 4.00 14.44
N ASP A 11 -12.76 3.42 14.92
CA ASP A 11 -11.38 3.70 14.56
C ASP A 11 -10.89 5.16 14.51
N ARG A 12 -10.69 5.72 15.70
CA ARG A 12 -9.50 6.57 15.92
C ARG A 12 -8.30 5.62 15.89
N ARG A 13 -7.37 5.80 14.94
CA ARG A 13 -6.01 5.25 15.03
C ARG A 13 -5.43 5.69 16.37
N VAL A 14 -5.52 4.84 17.37
CA VAL A 14 -4.73 4.96 18.58
C VAL A 14 -3.31 4.62 18.14
N PRO A 15 -2.30 5.49 18.35
CA PRO A 15 -0.92 5.08 18.20
C PRO A 15 -0.68 3.92 19.16
N GLY A 16 -0.69 2.69 18.66
CA GLY A 16 -0.29 1.53 19.43
C GLY A 16 1.19 1.70 19.78
N ASP A 17 1.52 1.58 21.06
CA ASP A 17 2.91 1.56 21.50
C ASP A 17 3.66 0.47 20.72
N VAL A 18 4.83 0.80 20.16
CA VAL A 18 5.74 -0.18 19.57
C VAL A 18 6.69 -0.70 20.63
N TRP A 19 6.89 -2.00 20.65
CA TRP A 19 7.72 -2.69 21.63
C TRP A 19 8.74 -3.58 20.93
N GLU A 20 9.91 -3.69 21.53
CA GLU A 20 10.97 -4.60 21.10
C GLU A 20 11.00 -5.83 22.02
N VAL A 21 11.20 -7.01 21.42
CA VAL A 21 11.41 -8.25 22.17
C VAL A 21 12.85 -8.33 22.68
N VAL A 22 13.06 -8.09 23.97
CA VAL A 22 14.39 -8.23 24.62
C VAL A 22 14.60 -9.56 25.34
N GLY A 23 13.51 -10.32 25.53
CA GLY A 23 13.53 -11.61 26.20
C GLY A 23 13.76 -12.81 25.28
N GLY A 24 14.05 -13.97 25.88
CA GLY A 24 14.04 -15.25 25.16
C GLY A 24 15.27 -15.59 24.31
N ALA A 25 16.33 -14.78 24.34
CA ALA A 25 17.54 -14.99 23.53
C ALA A 25 18.13 -16.41 23.64
N GLY A 26 18.23 -16.96 24.86
CA GLY A 26 18.73 -18.32 25.09
C GLY A 26 17.78 -19.46 24.65
N SER A 27 16.58 -19.14 24.16
CA SER A 27 15.57 -20.09 23.69
C SER A 27 15.06 -19.77 22.28
N GLY A 28 15.78 -18.90 21.55
CA GLY A 28 15.41 -18.49 20.19
C GLY A 28 14.17 -17.58 20.14
N GLY A 29 13.86 -16.86 21.21
CA GLY A 29 12.73 -15.94 21.29
C GLY A 29 11.67 -16.30 22.34
N ILE A 30 10.59 -15.52 22.34
CA ILE A 30 9.48 -15.65 23.29
C ILE A 30 8.36 -16.52 22.73
N LEU A 31 7.68 -17.24 23.63
CA LEU A 31 6.60 -18.15 23.27
C LEU A 31 5.35 -17.37 22.88
N VAL A 32 4.82 -17.65 21.69
CA VAL A 32 3.57 -17.07 21.19
C VAL A 32 2.44 -18.08 21.36
N ARG A 33 1.27 -17.60 21.80
CA ARG A 33 0.05 -18.43 21.88
C ARG A 33 -1.07 -17.87 21.01
N ALA A 34 -1.95 -18.75 20.54
CA ALA A 34 -3.09 -18.39 19.70
C ALA A 34 -4.13 -17.55 20.45
N GLY A 35 -4.25 -17.72 21.78
CA GLY A 35 -5.23 -17.01 22.61
C GLY A 35 -4.66 -16.34 23.85
N ARG A 36 -5.46 -15.44 24.42
CA ARG A 36 -5.16 -14.67 25.64
C ARG A 36 -4.87 -15.53 26.86
N GLU A 37 -5.42 -16.73 26.93
CA GLU A 37 -5.27 -17.63 28.09
C GLU A 37 -3.95 -18.39 28.06
N ARG A 38 -3.40 -18.73 29.24
CA ARG A 38 -2.12 -19.50 29.32
C ARG A 38 -2.29 -20.95 28.92
N SER A 39 -3.53 -21.44 28.92
CA SER A 39 -3.98 -22.74 28.44
C SER A 39 -4.14 -22.80 26.92
N SER A 40 -4.11 -21.66 26.21
CA SER A 40 -4.35 -21.65 24.77
C SER A 40 -3.20 -22.33 24.01
N PRO A 41 -3.48 -22.92 22.83
CA PRO A 41 -2.47 -23.59 22.02
C PRO A 41 -1.24 -22.70 21.76
N GLU A 42 -0.06 -23.30 21.91
CA GLU A 42 1.20 -22.66 21.56
C GLU A 42 1.37 -22.66 20.04
N ILE A 43 1.82 -21.55 19.49
CA ILE A 43 2.21 -21.47 18.08
C ILE A 43 3.61 -22.08 17.97
N ALA A 44 3.84 -22.93 16.95
CA ALA A 44 5.07 -23.68 16.80
C ALA A 44 6.32 -22.77 16.69
N GLN A 45 6.16 -21.60 16.06
CA GLN A 45 7.23 -20.62 15.91
C GLN A 45 7.22 -19.60 17.06
N ARG A 46 8.41 -19.30 17.58
CA ARG A 46 8.62 -18.26 18.62
C ARG A 46 8.80 -16.90 17.97
N LEU A 47 8.47 -15.85 18.73
CA LEU A 47 8.79 -14.48 18.32
C LEU A 47 10.21 -14.16 18.73
N GLY A 48 11.09 -13.95 17.75
CA GLY A 48 12.53 -13.77 17.92
C GLY A 48 12.90 -12.56 18.77
N THR A 49 14.02 -12.64 19.47
CA THR A 49 14.62 -11.49 20.19
C THR A 49 15.07 -10.44 19.17
N GLY A 50 14.80 -9.16 19.43
CA GLY A 50 15.01 -8.04 18.51
C GLY A 50 13.82 -7.75 17.58
N ALA A 51 12.76 -8.57 17.61
CA ALA A 51 11.56 -8.30 16.83
C ALA A 51 10.84 -7.03 17.35
N LEU A 52 10.37 -6.20 16.42
CA LEU A 52 9.55 -5.02 16.70
C LEU A 52 8.08 -5.38 16.50
N VAL A 53 7.26 -5.05 17.47
CA VAL A 53 5.83 -5.38 17.47
C VAL A 53 4.97 -4.19 17.88
N ARG A 54 3.81 -4.07 17.25
CA ARG A 54 2.76 -3.13 17.65
C ARG A 54 1.82 -3.81 18.63
N VAL A 55 1.58 -3.18 19.78
CA VAL A 55 0.60 -3.69 20.75
C VAL A 55 -0.81 -3.32 20.28
N LEU A 56 -1.64 -4.35 20.06
CA LEU A 56 -3.05 -4.20 19.71
C LEU A 56 -3.94 -4.21 20.97
N GLU A 57 -3.65 -5.09 21.91
CA GLU A 57 -4.40 -5.24 23.17
C GLU A 57 -3.45 -5.61 24.32
N SER A 58 -3.74 -5.13 25.53
CA SER A 58 -3.00 -5.46 26.74
C SER A 58 -3.96 -5.86 27.86
N ASP A 59 -3.76 -7.03 28.44
CA ASP A 59 -4.57 -7.52 29.55
C ASP A 59 -3.72 -8.37 30.53
N ALA A 60 -3.77 -8.02 31.81
CA ALA A 60 -3.12 -8.75 32.91
C ALA A 60 -1.66 -9.18 32.65
N GLY A 61 -0.85 -8.32 32.02
CA GLY A 61 0.56 -8.61 31.71
C GLY A 61 0.79 -9.47 30.47
N ARG A 62 -0.24 -9.67 29.64
CA ARG A 62 -0.15 -10.27 28.31
C ARG A 62 -0.54 -9.26 27.25
N LEU A 63 0.12 -9.37 26.10
CA LEU A 63 -0.04 -8.45 24.98
C LEU A 63 -0.45 -9.23 23.75
N ARG A 64 -1.51 -8.78 23.07
CA ARG A 64 -1.78 -9.15 21.68
C ARG A 64 -1.01 -8.21 20.79
N TYR A 65 -0.24 -8.77 19.87
CA TYR A 65 0.65 -7.99 19.03
C TYR A 65 0.44 -8.27 17.54
N GLU A 66 0.92 -7.34 16.74
CA GLU A 66 1.17 -7.47 15.30
C GLU A 66 2.66 -7.19 15.04
N MET A 67 3.35 -8.07 14.32
CA MET A 67 4.78 -7.95 14.06
C MET A 67 5.03 -6.87 13.00
N LEU A 68 5.96 -5.95 13.28
CA LEU A 68 6.39 -4.90 12.36
C LEU A 68 7.70 -5.26 11.67
N ALA A 69 8.65 -5.85 12.41
CA ALA A 69 9.95 -6.29 11.89
C ALA A 69 10.54 -7.42 12.76
N GLY A 70 11.42 -8.25 12.19
CA GLY A 70 12.07 -9.37 12.86
C GLY A 70 11.53 -10.74 12.42
N GLU A 71 11.84 -11.78 13.21
CA GLU A 71 11.47 -13.17 12.92
C GLU A 71 10.38 -13.66 13.88
N GLY A 72 9.38 -14.38 13.36
CA GLY A 72 8.33 -15.00 14.18
C GLY A 72 6.95 -14.94 13.54
N PRO A 73 5.90 -15.37 14.26
CA PRO A 73 4.52 -15.24 13.82
C PRO A 73 4.12 -13.77 13.68
N SER A 74 3.39 -13.45 12.61
CA SER A 74 2.92 -12.08 12.31
C SER A 74 1.96 -11.52 13.36
N CYS A 75 1.28 -12.37 14.14
CA CYS A 75 0.44 -11.98 15.26
C CYS A 75 0.37 -13.06 16.34
N GLY A 76 -0.08 -12.68 17.53
CA GLY A 76 -0.40 -13.62 18.60
C GLY A 76 -0.39 -12.99 19.99
N TRP A 77 -0.44 -13.84 21.01
CA TRP A 77 -0.43 -13.43 22.42
C TRP A 77 0.87 -13.82 23.12
N VAL A 78 1.55 -12.83 23.70
CA VAL A 78 2.81 -13.00 24.44
C VAL A 78 2.68 -12.46 25.87
N SER A 79 3.59 -12.85 26.75
CA SER A 79 3.70 -12.26 28.10
C SER A 79 4.69 -11.09 28.08
N ALA A 80 4.32 -9.96 28.68
CA ALA A 80 5.20 -8.79 28.78
C ALA A 80 6.41 -9.05 29.68
N SER A 81 6.26 -9.90 30.70
CA SER A 81 7.33 -10.31 31.61
C SER A 81 7.18 -11.76 32.06
N ALA A 82 8.29 -12.38 32.45
CA ALA A 82 8.32 -13.73 33.01
C ALA A 82 9.39 -13.83 34.11
N LYS A 83 9.02 -14.42 35.26
CA LYS A 83 9.92 -14.58 36.43
C LYS A 83 10.58 -13.26 36.86
N GLY A 84 9.84 -12.15 36.78
CA GLY A 84 10.31 -10.82 37.16
C GLY A 84 11.29 -10.17 36.17
N LYS A 85 11.50 -10.75 34.98
CA LYS A 85 12.27 -10.14 33.89
C LYS A 85 11.33 -9.71 32.78
N ASP A 86 11.56 -8.52 32.23
CA ASP A 86 10.83 -8.02 31.08
C ASP A 86 11.23 -8.78 29.82
N LEU A 87 10.23 -9.16 29.04
CA LEU A 87 10.40 -9.84 27.75
C LEU A 87 10.21 -8.87 26.59
N LEU A 88 9.49 -7.77 26.82
CA LEU A 88 9.18 -6.72 25.89
C LEU A 88 9.46 -5.37 26.55
N VAL A 89 10.07 -4.44 25.83
CA VAL A 89 10.28 -3.04 26.26
C VAL A 89 9.75 -2.09 25.20
N LYS A 90 9.26 -0.91 25.59
CA LYS A 90 8.82 0.11 24.62
C LYS A 90 10.01 0.57 23.78
N ALA A 91 9.86 0.51 22.46
CA ALA A 91 10.87 0.99 21.53
C ALA A 91 10.72 2.51 21.36
N ASP A 92 11.80 3.25 21.55
CA ASP A 92 11.83 4.68 21.24
C ASP A 92 12.15 4.86 19.75
N ILE A 93 11.10 4.99 18.94
CA ILE A 93 11.23 5.09 17.48
C ILE A 93 11.80 6.45 17.04
N GLN A 94 11.94 7.43 17.94
CA GLN A 94 12.48 8.76 17.58
C GLN A 94 13.97 8.77 17.21
N GLY A 95 14.71 7.65 17.36
CA GLY A 95 16.16 7.62 17.11
C GLY A 95 16.70 6.56 16.14
N MET A 96 15.86 5.73 15.50
CA MET A 96 16.34 4.50 14.79
C MET A 96 16.22 4.53 13.25
N LEU A 97 16.01 5.69 12.64
CA LEU A 97 15.94 5.85 11.17
C LEU A 97 17.27 6.27 10.52
N GLU A 98 18.38 6.27 11.24
CA GLU A 98 19.71 6.62 10.72
C GLU A 98 20.74 5.56 11.10
N CYS A 99 20.89 4.49 10.31
CA CYS A 99 22.19 3.82 10.06
C CYS A 99 22.04 2.49 9.30
N GLN A 100 21.99 2.52 7.96
CA GLN A 100 22.55 1.43 7.12
C GLN A 100 23.01 1.96 5.76
N SER A 101 24.32 2.21 5.62
CA SER A 101 25.06 1.95 4.38
C SER A 101 26.56 2.06 4.66
N ASP A 102 27.27 0.93 4.70
CA ASP A 102 28.71 0.88 4.46
C ASP A 102 29.03 -0.25 3.46
N ASP A 103 29.76 0.16 2.42
CA ASP A 103 30.73 -0.52 1.58
C ASP A 103 30.46 -1.85 0.85
N SER A 104 30.47 -1.75 -0.48
CA SER A 104 31.33 -2.61 -1.30
C SER A 104 31.85 -1.87 -2.54
N GLN A 105 33.17 -1.90 -2.70
CA GLN A 105 33.92 -1.44 -3.87
C GLN A 105 33.90 -2.54 -4.93
N ASP A 106 33.68 -2.17 -6.19
CA ASP A 106 34.37 -2.78 -7.34
C ASP A 106 34.29 -1.84 -8.55
N GLU A 107 35.45 -1.59 -9.16
CA GLU A 107 35.61 -0.77 -10.36
C GLU A 107 35.19 -1.50 -11.63
N ALA A 108 34.45 -0.83 -12.52
CA ALA A 108 34.80 -0.72 -13.95
C ALA A 108 33.84 0.23 -14.74
N VAL A 109 34.42 1.33 -15.23
CA VAL A 109 34.16 2.01 -16.54
C VAL A 109 32.75 2.57 -16.86
N THR A 110 32.62 3.87 -16.57
CA THR A 110 31.92 5.00 -17.26
C THR A 110 30.45 4.89 -17.75
N PRO A 111 29.52 5.38 -16.91
CA PRO A 111 28.27 6.07 -17.33
C PRO A 111 28.24 7.58 -17.03
N GLY A 112 29.29 8.13 -16.40
CA GLY A 112 29.28 9.46 -15.77
C GLY A 112 29.06 10.67 -16.68
N GLN A 113 29.34 10.56 -18.00
CA GLN A 113 29.18 11.68 -18.92
C GLN A 113 27.73 11.87 -19.41
N LYS A 114 26.95 10.78 -19.53
CA LYS A 114 25.51 10.86 -19.82
C LYS A 114 24.72 11.28 -18.60
N LEU A 115 25.13 10.82 -17.41
CA LEU A 115 24.54 11.26 -16.15
C LEU A 115 24.79 12.75 -15.90
N ARG A 116 25.99 13.27 -16.24
CA ARG A 116 26.30 14.70 -16.14
C ARG A 116 25.47 15.55 -17.10
N ALA A 117 25.24 15.10 -18.33
CA ALA A 117 24.39 15.81 -19.28
C ALA A 117 22.90 15.80 -18.88
N LYS A 118 22.40 14.69 -18.33
CA LYS A 118 21.03 14.56 -17.84
C LYS A 118 20.81 15.40 -16.57
N LEU A 119 21.73 15.34 -15.59
CA LEU A 119 21.75 16.22 -14.41
C LEU A 119 21.80 17.71 -14.80
N GLN A 120 22.59 18.07 -15.81
CA GLN A 120 22.72 19.47 -16.25
C GLN A 120 21.47 19.96 -16.99
N GLN A 121 20.70 19.06 -17.61
CA GLN A 121 19.41 19.35 -18.24
C GLN A 121 18.28 19.45 -17.20
N ASP A 122 18.29 18.59 -16.18
CA ASP A 122 17.29 18.58 -15.10
C ASP A 122 17.49 19.76 -14.12
N LEU A 123 18.74 20.18 -13.87
CA LEU A 123 19.07 21.42 -13.15
C LEU A 123 18.77 22.71 -13.97
N SER A 124 18.49 22.59 -15.27
CA SER A 124 18.13 23.73 -16.14
C SER A 124 16.63 23.99 -16.19
N LEU A 125 15.79 23.11 -15.63
CA LEU A 125 14.39 23.41 -15.35
C LEU A 125 14.35 24.27 -14.08
N ALA A 126 14.40 25.59 -14.30
CA ALA A 126 14.29 26.67 -13.34
C ALA A 126 13.76 26.27 -11.95
N LEU A 127 14.66 25.78 -11.09
CA LEU A 127 14.60 26.13 -9.67
C LEU A 127 14.72 27.66 -9.62
N PRO A 128 14.02 28.36 -8.72
CA PRO A 128 14.22 29.79 -8.59
C PRO A 128 15.66 29.99 -8.09
N VAL A 129 16.58 30.29 -9.01
CA VAL A 129 18.00 30.35 -8.69
C VAL A 129 18.24 31.59 -7.85
N ALA A 130 18.39 31.38 -6.55
CA ALA A 130 19.06 32.27 -5.63
C ALA A 130 20.38 32.77 -6.25
N GLY A 131 20.53 34.08 -6.37
CA GLY A 131 21.74 34.68 -6.91
C GLY A 131 22.94 34.33 -6.04
N ALA A 132 23.94 33.66 -6.61
CA ALA A 132 25.24 33.51 -5.96
C ALA A 132 25.87 34.89 -5.83
N ALA A 133 26.09 35.34 -4.59
CA ALA A 133 26.75 36.60 -4.32
C ALA A 133 28.22 36.31 -4.02
N PHE A 134 29.12 36.85 -4.85
CA PHE A 134 30.52 36.90 -4.48
C PHE A 134 30.64 37.96 -3.38
N VAL A 135 30.99 37.54 -2.17
CA VAL A 135 31.26 38.49 -1.08
C VAL A 135 32.58 39.19 -1.42
N ARG A 136 32.51 40.36 -2.05
CA ARG A 136 33.60 41.34 -1.99
C ARG A 136 33.34 42.24 -0.81
N GLY A 137 34.17 42.12 0.22
CA GLY A 137 34.14 43.00 1.38
C GLY A 137 35.54 43.16 1.95
N ASP A 138 36.31 44.09 1.37
CA ASP A 138 37.49 44.72 1.99
C ASP A 138 37.02 45.59 3.17
N SER A 139 36.66 44.97 4.29
CA SER A 139 36.56 45.68 5.57
C SER A 139 37.30 44.86 6.62
N GLU A 140 38.62 45.01 6.58
CA GLU A 140 39.56 44.54 7.58
C GLU A 140 39.28 45.29 8.89
N GLU A 141 38.74 44.59 9.88
CA GLU A 141 38.92 44.98 11.27
C GLU A 141 39.84 43.93 11.89
N GLU A 142 41.04 44.36 12.27
CA GLU A 142 42.06 43.55 12.95
C GLU A 142 41.53 43.14 14.33
N ASP A 143 41.49 41.83 14.59
CA ASP A 143 41.42 41.30 15.94
C ASP A 143 42.80 41.34 16.62
N ASP A 144 42.82 41.13 17.94
CA ASP A 144 44.00 41.31 18.81
C ASP A 144 45.15 40.30 18.52
N ASP A 145 44.96 39.39 17.56
CA ASP A 145 45.94 38.42 17.06
C ASP A 145 46.25 38.53 15.54
N GLY A 146 45.60 39.45 14.81
CA GLY A 146 45.94 39.79 13.42
C GLY A 146 45.45 38.80 12.36
N GLU A 147 44.42 38.00 12.66
CA GLU A 147 43.75 37.14 11.68
C GLU A 147 42.46 37.81 11.16
N ALA A 148 42.35 38.00 9.85
CA ALA A 148 41.15 38.60 9.25
C ALA A 148 39.93 37.67 9.41
N CYS A 149 39.14 37.86 10.46
CA CYS A 149 37.91 37.09 10.68
C CYS A 149 36.76 37.62 9.81
N SER A 150 36.29 36.84 8.83
CA SER A 150 35.10 37.20 8.05
C SER A 150 33.87 37.26 8.96
N LYS A 151 33.39 38.47 9.27
CA LYS A 151 32.26 38.70 10.20
C LYS A 151 30.90 38.21 9.68
N ILE A 152 30.84 37.71 8.44
CA ILE A 152 29.58 37.26 7.85
C ILE A 152 29.30 35.84 8.32
N LEU A 153 28.32 35.71 9.22
CA LEU A 153 27.86 34.43 9.73
C LEU A 153 26.72 33.88 8.88
N CYS A 154 26.73 32.57 8.66
CA CYS A 154 25.62 31.87 8.03
C CYS A 154 24.36 31.98 8.87
N SER A 155 23.26 32.42 8.25
CA SER A 155 21.97 32.54 8.94
C SER A 155 21.41 31.20 9.45
N GLN A 156 21.85 30.07 8.88
CA GLN A 156 21.39 28.72 9.23
C GLN A 156 22.22 28.08 10.37
N CYS A 157 23.54 28.00 10.22
CA CYS A 157 24.41 27.29 11.18
C CYS A 157 25.20 28.22 12.11
N ARG A 158 25.13 29.55 11.89
CA ARG A 158 25.85 30.59 12.65
C ARG A 158 27.37 30.51 12.59
N LEU A 159 27.94 29.72 11.68
CA LEU A 159 29.38 29.64 11.44
C LEU A 159 29.83 30.70 10.41
N PRO A 160 31.10 31.14 10.44
CA PRO A 160 31.64 32.08 9.46
C PRO A 160 31.52 31.58 8.02
N ILE A 161 31.12 32.46 7.11
CA ILE A 161 31.07 32.20 5.68
C ILE A 161 32.42 32.56 5.05
N GLY A 162 32.92 31.64 4.21
CA GLY A 162 34.15 31.84 3.43
C GLY A 162 33.94 32.74 2.21
N GLN A 163 34.62 32.43 1.11
CA GLN A 163 34.66 33.29 -0.08
C GLN A 163 33.35 33.31 -0.89
N VAL A 164 32.46 32.33 -0.69
CA VAL A 164 31.21 32.18 -1.46
C VAL A 164 30.03 32.11 -0.51
N ALA A 165 29.05 32.98 -0.74
CA ALA A 165 27.78 33.01 -0.01
C ALA A 165 26.61 32.87 -1.00
N TYR A 166 25.54 32.24 -0.54
CA TYR A 166 24.26 32.19 -1.23
C TYR A 166 23.23 32.94 -0.39
N ASN A 167 22.25 33.55 -1.04
CA ASN A 167 21.15 34.23 -0.35
C ASN A 167 19.87 33.39 -0.45
N LYS A 168 19.07 33.36 0.61
CA LYS A 168 17.72 32.77 0.55
C LYS A 168 16.84 33.54 -0.44
N GLU A 169 15.89 32.86 -1.07
CA GLU A 169 14.90 33.53 -1.92
C GLU A 169 14.13 34.61 -1.14
N GLY A 170 14.11 35.84 -1.65
CA GLY A 170 13.38 36.96 -1.06
C GLY A 170 14.06 37.65 0.12
N GLY A 171 15.34 37.35 0.41
CA GLY A 171 16.10 38.01 1.47
C GLY A 171 17.59 38.12 1.19
N ASP A 172 18.28 38.96 1.96
CA ASP A 172 19.74 39.17 1.89
C ASP A 172 20.45 38.44 3.05
N GLU A 173 19.97 37.24 3.39
CA GLU A 173 20.51 36.41 4.46
C GLU A 173 21.53 35.42 3.89
N PRO A 174 22.84 35.59 4.16
CA PRO A 174 23.86 34.76 3.58
C PRO A 174 23.87 33.37 4.24
N VAL A 175 24.09 32.34 3.42
CA VAL A 175 24.21 30.94 3.82
C VAL A 175 25.35 30.25 3.07
N HIS A 176 25.95 29.23 3.69
CA HIS A 176 26.91 28.35 3.00
C HIS A 176 26.25 27.59 1.85
N ALA A 177 27.06 27.15 0.88
CA ALA A 177 26.60 26.25 -0.19
C ALA A 177 25.93 24.99 0.37
N GLU A 178 26.53 24.36 1.38
CA GLU A 178 25.98 23.17 2.03
C GLU A 178 24.66 23.47 2.78
N CYS A 179 24.62 24.57 3.54
CA CYS A 179 23.39 25.00 4.21
C CYS A 179 22.28 25.34 3.20
N MET A 180 22.63 25.92 2.05
CA MET A 180 21.68 26.18 0.96
C MET A 180 21.17 24.88 0.35
N ALA A 181 22.04 23.91 0.06
CA ALA A 181 21.64 22.59 -0.43
C ALA A 181 20.70 21.89 0.55
N GLN A 182 21.00 21.92 1.86
CA GLN A 182 20.11 21.40 2.90
C GLN A 182 18.76 22.11 2.93
N LEU A 183 18.73 23.44 2.81
CA LEU A 183 17.50 24.23 2.74
C LEU A 183 16.65 23.86 1.52
N VAL A 184 17.27 23.75 0.34
CA VAL A 184 16.60 23.32 -0.90
C VAL A 184 16.00 21.92 -0.73
N LEU A 185 16.77 20.96 -0.23
CA LEU A 185 16.28 19.60 0.04
C LEU A 185 15.13 19.59 1.05
N CYS A 186 15.20 20.42 2.10
CA CYS A 186 14.11 20.53 3.08
C CYS A 186 12.85 21.14 2.47
N THR A 187 12.99 22.17 1.62
CA THR A 187 11.86 22.77 0.89
C THR A 187 11.22 21.77 -0.06
N MET A 188 12.02 21.09 -0.89
CA MET A 188 11.53 20.05 -1.81
C MET A 188 10.77 18.95 -1.05
N ARG A 189 11.33 18.43 0.06
CA ARG A 189 10.66 17.43 0.90
C ARG A 189 9.33 17.93 1.47
N ARG A 190 9.27 19.19 1.92
CA ARG A 190 8.02 19.79 2.44
C ARG A 190 6.98 19.99 1.34
N GLU A 191 7.39 20.45 0.17
CA GLU A 191 6.51 20.63 -0.99
C GLU A 191 5.97 19.30 -1.50
N ASP A 192 6.82 18.27 -1.58
CA ASP A 192 6.41 16.91 -1.92
C ASP A 192 5.46 16.32 -0.88
N GLU A 193 5.75 16.49 0.40
CA GLU A 193 4.85 16.03 1.47
C GLU A 193 3.51 16.78 1.40
N ALA A 194 3.51 18.10 1.20
CA ALA A 194 2.29 18.89 1.04
C ALA A 194 1.52 18.51 -0.23
N ARG A 195 2.20 18.15 -1.32
CA ARG A 195 1.58 17.63 -2.56
C ARG A 195 0.94 16.27 -2.29
N LYS A 196 1.66 15.32 -1.70
CA LYS A 196 1.16 13.99 -1.32
C LYS A 196 -0.05 14.09 -0.39
N GLN A 197 -0.02 15.01 0.58
CA GLN A 197 -1.15 15.25 1.49
C GLN A 197 -2.37 15.80 0.74
N ARG A 198 -2.20 16.77 -0.16
CA ARG A 198 -3.29 17.29 -0.99
C ARG A 198 -3.89 16.20 -1.88
N GLU A 199 -3.05 15.40 -2.54
CA GLU A 199 -3.47 14.27 -3.37
C GLU A 199 -4.22 13.21 -2.53
N ALA A 200 -3.71 12.87 -1.34
CA ALA A 200 -4.35 11.92 -0.44
C ALA A 200 -5.73 12.38 0.05
N VAL A 201 -5.87 13.68 0.37
CA VAL A 201 -7.16 14.27 0.75
C VAL A 201 -8.13 14.24 -0.43
N ALA A 202 -7.70 14.66 -1.62
CA ALA A 202 -8.53 14.63 -2.82
C ALA A 202 -8.99 13.20 -3.16
N LYS A 203 -8.07 12.22 -3.14
CA LYS A 203 -8.36 10.80 -3.34
C LYS A 203 -9.35 10.28 -2.30
N LYS A 204 -9.17 10.63 -1.02
CA LYS A 204 -10.09 10.23 0.05
C LYS A 204 -11.51 10.74 -0.21
N THR A 205 -11.67 12.00 -0.58
CA THR A 205 -12.99 12.58 -0.90
C THR A 205 -13.64 11.85 -2.07
N VAL A 206 -12.91 11.61 -3.17
CA VAL A 206 -13.41 10.87 -4.34
C VAL A 206 -13.81 9.44 -3.98
N ARG A 207 -12.99 8.76 -3.16
CA ARG A 207 -13.29 7.40 -2.71
C ARG A 207 -14.54 7.34 -1.85
N GLU A 208 -14.77 8.34 -0.99
CA GLU A 208 -16.00 8.45 -0.20
C GLU A 208 -17.22 8.73 -1.09
N GLU A 209 -17.10 9.64 -2.07
CA GLU A 209 -18.18 10.02 -2.98
C GLU A 209 -18.66 8.86 -3.86
N TYR A 210 -17.73 8.13 -4.48
CA TYR A 210 -18.06 7.03 -5.40
C TYR A 210 -18.07 5.66 -4.74
N ASP A 211 -17.93 5.65 -3.41
CA ASP A 211 -18.00 4.46 -2.58
C ASP A 211 -16.96 3.41 -2.97
N ILE A 212 -15.74 3.88 -3.16
CA ILE A 212 -14.56 3.10 -3.53
C ILE A 212 -13.78 2.73 -2.26
N GLY A 213 -13.37 1.47 -2.19
CA GLY A 213 -12.57 0.92 -1.12
C GLY A 213 -13.23 -0.29 -0.48
N TRP A 214 -12.41 -1.27 -0.15
CA TRP A 214 -12.87 -2.50 0.49
C TRP A 214 -13.41 -2.22 1.90
N LYS A 215 -14.66 -2.57 2.14
CA LYS A 215 -15.33 -2.41 3.44
C LYS A 215 -15.65 -3.79 4.00
N VAL A 216 -15.03 -4.15 5.11
CA VAL A 216 -15.21 -5.48 5.74
C VAL A 216 -16.68 -5.72 6.09
N GLU A 217 -17.40 -4.66 6.42
CA GLU A 217 -18.83 -4.68 6.79
C GLU A 217 -19.73 -5.08 5.62
N ARG A 218 -19.23 -5.02 4.38
CA ARG A 218 -19.95 -5.40 3.17
C ARG A 218 -19.69 -6.83 2.73
N ILE A 219 -18.69 -7.48 3.30
CA ILE A 219 -18.41 -8.89 3.02
C ILE A 219 -19.54 -9.69 3.66
N PRO A 220 -20.36 -10.41 2.87
CA PRO A 220 -21.50 -11.12 3.42
C PRO A 220 -21.08 -12.20 4.40
N SER A 221 -21.80 -12.32 5.51
CA SER A 221 -21.63 -13.43 6.43
C SER A 221 -22.28 -14.69 5.87
N ASN A 222 -21.57 -15.82 5.98
CA ASN A 222 -22.09 -17.13 5.58
C ASN A 222 -23.27 -17.60 6.47
N VAL A 223 -23.43 -17.04 7.67
CA VAL A 223 -24.44 -17.48 8.66
C VAL A 223 -25.86 -17.44 8.08
N GLY A 224 -26.28 -16.31 7.50
CA GLY A 224 -27.64 -16.15 7.00
C GLY A 224 -27.97 -16.99 5.76
N PHE A 225 -26.95 -17.44 5.01
CA PHE A 225 -27.12 -18.37 3.89
C PHE A 225 -27.06 -19.82 4.33
N ALA A 226 -26.19 -20.13 5.29
CA ALA A 226 -26.08 -21.44 5.91
C ALA A 226 -27.42 -21.89 6.53
N GLU A 227 -28.13 -21.00 7.24
CA GLU A 227 -29.45 -21.30 7.82
C GLU A 227 -30.53 -21.67 6.79
N LYS A 228 -30.38 -21.22 5.53
CA LYS A 228 -31.31 -21.53 4.44
C LYS A 228 -31.01 -22.88 3.79
N LEU A 229 -29.84 -23.45 4.04
CA LEU A 229 -29.47 -24.77 3.55
C LEU A 229 -29.99 -25.83 4.51
N GLU A 230 -30.88 -26.69 4.02
CA GLU A 230 -31.43 -27.78 4.82
C GLU A 230 -30.30 -28.68 5.37
N GLY A 231 -30.28 -28.88 6.69
CA GLY A 231 -29.34 -29.79 7.35
C GLY A 231 -27.98 -29.19 7.71
N PHE A 232 -27.77 -27.88 7.54
CA PHE A 232 -26.52 -27.21 7.92
C PHE A 232 -26.77 -26.21 9.06
N SER A 233 -26.19 -26.45 10.23
CA SER A 233 -26.19 -25.48 11.33
C SER A 233 -25.16 -24.39 11.03
N ALA A 234 -25.59 -23.13 11.02
CA ALA A 234 -24.73 -22.00 10.68
C ALA A 234 -23.41 -22.03 11.48
N PRO A 235 -22.27 -22.16 10.79
CA PRO A 235 -21.00 -22.28 11.47
C PRO A 235 -20.50 -20.90 11.91
N GLU A 236 -19.94 -20.84 13.11
CA GLU A 236 -19.04 -19.76 13.47
C GLU A 236 -17.74 -19.95 12.68
N GLY A 237 -17.55 -19.17 11.61
CA GLY A 237 -16.29 -19.14 10.86
C GLY A 237 -16.40 -19.35 9.34
N MET A 238 -15.34 -19.88 8.75
CA MET A 238 -15.25 -20.11 7.30
C MET A 238 -15.95 -21.40 6.90
N CYS A 239 -16.49 -21.44 5.69
CA CYS A 239 -17.16 -22.60 5.13
C CYS A 239 -16.42 -23.06 3.88
N CYS A 240 -16.50 -24.35 3.56
CA CYS A 240 -16.00 -24.95 2.33
C CYS A 240 -17.09 -25.83 1.71
N LEU A 241 -16.83 -26.30 0.49
CA LEU A 241 -17.69 -27.27 -0.19
C LEU A 241 -17.05 -28.65 -0.11
N VAL A 242 -17.87 -29.67 0.20
CA VAL A 242 -17.44 -31.07 0.29
C VAL A 242 -18.21 -31.88 -0.76
N PHE A 243 -17.49 -32.68 -1.54
CA PHE A 243 -18.06 -33.58 -2.52
C PHE A 243 -18.12 -35.02 -2.00
N ASP A 244 -19.32 -35.54 -1.81
CA ASP A 244 -19.51 -36.96 -1.52
C ASP A 244 -19.55 -37.76 -2.83
N GLU A 245 -18.49 -38.52 -3.10
CA GLU A 245 -18.38 -39.35 -4.31
C GLU A 245 -19.44 -40.45 -4.39
N LYS A 246 -19.92 -40.97 -3.26
CA LYS A 246 -20.88 -42.08 -3.24
C LYS A 246 -22.28 -41.60 -3.62
N THR A 247 -22.68 -40.47 -3.06
CA THR A 247 -24.00 -39.87 -3.34
C THR A 247 -23.97 -38.94 -4.55
N ARG A 248 -22.78 -38.54 -5.00
CA ARG A 248 -22.55 -37.51 -6.03
C ARG A 248 -23.22 -36.18 -5.68
N THR A 249 -23.17 -35.82 -4.40
CA THR A 249 -23.75 -34.57 -3.88
C THR A 249 -22.65 -33.65 -3.38
N VAL A 250 -22.96 -32.35 -3.39
CA VAL A 250 -22.11 -31.31 -2.78
C VAL A 250 -22.82 -30.82 -1.52
N SER A 251 -22.11 -30.81 -0.41
CA SER A 251 -22.55 -30.24 0.87
C SER A 251 -21.63 -29.10 1.30
N VAL A 252 -22.09 -28.32 2.28
CA VAL A 252 -21.27 -27.28 2.92
C VAL A 252 -20.74 -27.83 4.25
N ASP A 253 -19.48 -27.56 4.56
CA ASP A 253 -18.86 -27.91 5.85
C ASP A 253 -18.00 -26.74 6.37
N VAL A 254 -17.60 -26.80 7.64
CA VAL A 254 -16.73 -25.81 8.28
C VAL A 254 -15.29 -26.06 7.88
N THR A 255 -14.53 -24.99 7.66
CA THR A 255 -13.10 -25.10 7.42
C THR A 255 -12.31 -24.07 8.24
N CYS A 256 -11.09 -24.44 8.60
CA CYS A 256 -10.09 -23.50 9.11
C CYS A 256 -9.06 -23.11 8.04
N GLN A 257 -9.15 -23.68 6.84
CA GLN A 257 -8.21 -23.45 5.74
C GLN A 257 -8.71 -22.32 4.83
N PRO A 258 -8.01 -21.17 4.77
CA PRO A 258 -8.43 -20.05 3.92
C PRO A 258 -8.49 -20.41 2.43
N ALA A 259 -7.60 -21.27 1.95
CA ALA A 259 -7.57 -21.70 0.55
C ALA A 259 -8.81 -22.50 0.11
N ALA A 260 -9.51 -23.12 1.05
CA ALA A 260 -10.76 -23.86 0.80
C ALA A 260 -12.00 -23.04 1.19
N ALA A 261 -11.82 -21.83 1.72
CA ALA A 261 -12.91 -21.01 2.20
C ALA A 261 -13.71 -20.42 1.03
N VAL A 262 -15.04 -20.52 1.13
CA VAL A 262 -15.98 -20.00 0.14
C VAL A 262 -16.99 -19.10 0.82
N ASN A 263 -17.25 -17.95 0.21
CA ASN A 263 -18.39 -17.10 0.58
C ASN A 263 -19.66 -17.63 -0.12
N LEU A 264 -20.62 -18.08 0.67
CA LEU A 264 -21.83 -18.76 0.18
C LEU A 264 -22.74 -17.82 -0.60
N GLU A 265 -22.82 -16.55 -0.22
CA GLU A 265 -23.62 -15.57 -0.95
C GLU A 265 -23.01 -15.27 -2.32
N TYR A 266 -21.68 -15.06 -2.38
CA TYR A 266 -20.98 -14.85 -3.64
C TYR A 266 -21.14 -16.04 -4.59
N LEU A 267 -20.93 -17.26 -4.07
CA LEU A 267 -21.12 -18.48 -4.83
C LEU A 267 -22.56 -18.60 -5.34
N PHE A 268 -23.55 -18.37 -4.47
CA PHE A 268 -24.96 -18.47 -4.81
C PHE A 268 -25.33 -17.51 -5.95
N LEU A 269 -24.95 -16.24 -5.85
CA LEU A 269 -25.23 -15.24 -6.87
C LEU A 269 -24.50 -15.55 -8.19
N ALA A 270 -23.24 -15.97 -8.15
CA ALA A 270 -22.50 -16.38 -9.33
C ALA A 270 -23.15 -17.60 -10.04
N LEU A 271 -23.56 -18.61 -9.28
CA LEU A 271 -24.29 -19.77 -9.81
C LEU A 271 -25.66 -19.37 -10.37
N GLN A 272 -26.34 -18.40 -9.76
CA GLN A 272 -27.61 -17.88 -10.25
C GLN A 272 -27.44 -17.19 -11.61
N VAL A 273 -26.38 -16.39 -11.79
CA VAL A 273 -26.02 -15.81 -13.10
C VAL A 273 -25.76 -16.92 -14.11
N ARG A 274 -24.91 -17.91 -13.77
CA ARG A 274 -24.60 -19.02 -14.68
C ARG A 274 -25.83 -19.81 -15.09
N ARG A 275 -26.75 -20.06 -14.16
CA ARG A 275 -27.99 -20.79 -14.41
C ARG A 275 -28.99 -20.01 -15.28
N ARG A 276 -29.09 -18.70 -15.10
CA ARG A 276 -30.08 -17.86 -15.80
C ARG A 276 -29.57 -17.34 -17.15
N GLU A 277 -28.33 -16.87 -17.18
CA GLU A 277 -27.73 -16.17 -18.33
C GLU A 277 -26.83 -17.08 -19.17
N GLY A 278 -26.48 -18.28 -18.68
CA GLY A 278 -25.58 -19.21 -19.36
C GLY A 278 -24.10 -18.79 -19.37
N ARG A 279 -23.74 -17.75 -18.60
CA ARG A 279 -22.40 -17.16 -18.52
C ARG A 279 -22.05 -16.71 -17.11
N GLU A 280 -20.79 -16.35 -16.90
CA GLU A 280 -20.24 -15.81 -15.66
C GLU A 280 -20.65 -14.34 -15.44
N PRO A 281 -20.69 -13.87 -14.17
CA PRO A 281 -20.92 -12.46 -13.87
C PRO A 281 -19.76 -11.61 -14.37
N LEU A 282 -20.06 -10.43 -14.90
CA LEU A 282 -19.08 -9.50 -15.44
C LEU A 282 -19.33 -8.08 -14.91
N PHE A 283 -18.24 -7.36 -14.71
CA PHE A 283 -18.22 -5.94 -14.39
C PHE A 283 -17.29 -5.20 -15.35
N SER A 284 -17.64 -3.96 -15.69
CA SER A 284 -16.82 -3.05 -16.48
C SER A 284 -17.08 -1.60 -16.06
N LEU A 285 -16.07 -0.76 -16.23
CA LEU A 285 -16.21 0.70 -16.23
C LEU A 285 -16.22 1.17 -17.68
N ASP A 286 -17.41 1.49 -18.18
CA ASP A 286 -17.59 1.89 -19.57
C ASP A 286 -17.51 3.43 -19.68
N PRO A 287 -16.75 3.98 -20.65
CA PRO A 287 -16.67 5.42 -20.83
C PRO A 287 -18.03 6.01 -21.20
N LEU A 288 -18.41 7.13 -20.57
CA LEU A 288 -19.58 7.89 -20.97
C LEU A 288 -19.27 8.78 -22.18
N PRO A 289 -20.31 9.26 -22.91
CA PRO A 289 -20.14 10.20 -24.01
C PRO A 289 -19.31 11.43 -23.62
N LYS A 290 -18.67 12.07 -24.61
CA LYS A 290 -17.69 13.17 -24.42
C LYS A 290 -18.26 14.36 -23.64
N GLU A 291 -19.58 14.51 -23.62
CA GLU A 291 -20.31 15.58 -22.95
C GLU A 291 -20.47 15.33 -21.43
N ALA A 292 -20.27 14.09 -20.98
CA ALA A 292 -20.34 13.70 -19.58
C ALA A 292 -18.95 13.80 -18.94
N THR A 293 -18.61 15.00 -18.48
CA THR A 293 -17.38 15.26 -17.72
C THR A 293 -17.67 15.63 -16.28
N ASP A 294 -16.72 15.40 -15.39
CA ASP A 294 -16.75 15.98 -14.05
C ASP A 294 -16.46 17.49 -14.06
N ASP A 295 -16.48 18.12 -12.89
CA ASP A 295 -16.22 19.56 -12.71
C ASP A 295 -14.82 19.99 -13.20
N LEU A 296 -13.91 19.04 -13.41
CA LEU A 296 -12.55 19.24 -13.90
C LEU A 296 -12.41 18.89 -15.40
N GLY A 297 -13.50 18.61 -16.09
CA GLY A 297 -13.51 18.27 -17.52
C GLY A 297 -12.98 16.86 -17.82
N ARG A 298 -12.86 15.99 -16.82
CA ARG A 298 -12.41 14.61 -16.99
C ARG A 298 -13.60 13.73 -17.41
N PRO A 299 -13.43 12.82 -18.38
CA PRO A 299 -14.51 11.97 -18.86
C PRO A 299 -15.01 11.05 -17.74
N LEU A 300 -16.32 11.02 -17.54
CA LEU A 300 -16.96 10.13 -16.58
C LEU A 300 -17.03 8.69 -17.13
N GLN A 301 -17.07 7.73 -16.22
CA GLN A 301 -17.27 6.31 -16.55
C GLN A 301 -18.50 5.80 -15.80
N ALA A 302 -19.24 4.89 -16.43
CA ALA A 302 -20.40 4.25 -15.84
C ALA A 302 -20.05 2.84 -15.36
N LYS A 303 -20.51 2.51 -14.14
CA LYS A 303 -20.49 1.15 -13.61
C LYS A 303 -21.45 0.29 -14.43
N ARG A 304 -20.92 -0.66 -15.19
CA ARG A 304 -21.72 -1.62 -15.96
C ARG A 304 -21.59 -3.00 -15.33
N PHE A 305 -22.73 -3.55 -14.95
CA PHE A 305 -22.85 -4.91 -14.46
C PHE A 305 -23.52 -5.77 -15.53
N ASP A 306 -23.09 -7.02 -15.62
CA ASP A 306 -23.66 -7.94 -16.56
C ASP A 306 -23.86 -9.33 -15.93
N PRO A 307 -25.10 -9.75 -15.68
CA PRO A 307 -26.37 -9.07 -15.99
C PRO A 307 -26.63 -7.82 -15.13
N GLU A 308 -27.45 -6.89 -15.64
CA GLU A 308 -27.73 -5.60 -14.99
C GLU A 308 -28.24 -5.72 -13.55
N TRP A 309 -28.96 -6.81 -13.24
CA TRP A 309 -29.52 -7.06 -11.91
C TRP A 309 -28.46 -7.34 -10.83
N LEU A 310 -27.19 -7.57 -11.20
CA LEU A 310 -26.10 -7.63 -10.24
C LEU A 310 -25.81 -6.28 -9.57
N ALA A 311 -26.26 -5.17 -10.15
CA ALA A 311 -26.18 -3.87 -9.51
C ALA A 311 -26.84 -3.92 -8.12
N ASN A 312 -26.16 -3.38 -7.11
CA ASN A 312 -26.60 -3.40 -5.70
C ASN A 312 -26.68 -4.79 -5.06
N THR A 313 -26.02 -5.79 -5.65
CA THR A 313 -25.77 -7.08 -4.99
C THR A 313 -24.36 -7.13 -4.41
N SER A 314 -24.11 -8.05 -3.48
CA SER A 314 -22.79 -8.25 -2.89
C SER A 314 -21.75 -8.72 -3.91
N VAL A 315 -22.15 -9.51 -4.93
CA VAL A 315 -21.28 -9.87 -6.07
C VAL A 315 -21.03 -8.67 -6.99
N GLY A 316 -22.02 -7.82 -7.24
CA GLY A 316 -21.81 -6.59 -8.00
C GLY A 316 -20.78 -5.68 -7.31
N ASP A 317 -20.95 -5.44 -6.00
CA ASP A 317 -20.02 -4.61 -5.24
C ASP A 317 -18.61 -5.22 -5.24
N VAL A 318 -18.46 -6.52 -4.93
CA VAL A 318 -17.14 -7.15 -4.88
C VAL A 318 -16.41 -7.12 -6.23
N LEU A 319 -17.12 -7.26 -7.35
CA LEU A 319 -16.54 -7.16 -8.69
C LEU A 319 -16.08 -5.73 -9.00
N PHE A 320 -16.87 -4.72 -8.64
CA PHE A 320 -16.48 -3.32 -8.80
C PHE A 320 -15.25 -2.97 -7.96
N GLN A 321 -15.26 -3.33 -6.67
CA GLN A 321 -14.15 -3.03 -5.78
C GLN A 321 -12.86 -3.76 -6.20
N ALA A 322 -12.98 -5.01 -6.65
CA ALA A 322 -11.83 -5.79 -7.13
C ALA A 322 -11.22 -5.17 -8.40
N ASP A 323 -12.05 -4.82 -9.39
CA ASP A 323 -11.60 -4.16 -10.62
C ASP A 323 -10.87 -2.84 -10.32
N TYR A 324 -11.45 -2.00 -9.46
CA TYR A 324 -10.83 -0.73 -9.09
C TYR A 324 -9.52 -0.92 -8.31
N HIS A 325 -9.50 -1.85 -7.34
CA HIS A 325 -8.32 -2.11 -6.54
C HIS A 325 -7.15 -2.66 -7.36
N LEU A 326 -7.43 -3.59 -8.29
CA LEU A 326 -6.40 -4.18 -9.15
C LEU A 326 -5.82 -3.14 -10.12
N LYS A 327 -6.64 -2.19 -10.61
CA LYS A 327 -6.16 -1.03 -11.39
C LYS A 327 -5.29 -0.09 -10.55
N GLU A 328 -5.67 0.20 -9.32
CA GLU A 328 -4.83 1.00 -8.43
C GLU A 328 -3.49 0.29 -8.13
N LEU A 329 -3.52 -1.04 -7.97
CA LEU A 329 -2.32 -1.85 -7.79
C LEU A 329 -1.40 -1.77 -9.02
N SER A 330 -1.95 -1.93 -10.24
CA SER A 330 -1.17 -1.84 -11.47
C SER A 330 -0.58 -0.45 -11.71
N MET A 331 -1.30 0.59 -11.28
CA MET A 331 -0.84 1.98 -11.33
C MET A 331 0.06 2.39 -10.15
N GLY A 332 0.47 1.46 -9.27
CA GLY A 332 1.45 1.78 -8.21
C GLY A 332 0.90 2.56 -7.02
N GLU A 333 -0.42 2.64 -6.87
CA GLU A 333 -1.05 3.24 -5.67
C GLU A 333 -0.81 2.39 -4.40
N TYR A 334 -0.55 1.10 -4.59
CA TYR A 334 -0.22 0.15 -3.54
C TYR A 334 1.18 -0.43 -3.76
N GLY A 335 1.79 -0.88 -2.67
CA GLY A 335 3.06 -1.63 -2.73
C GLY A 335 2.88 -2.90 -3.55
N GLN A 336 3.82 -3.14 -4.46
CA GLN A 336 3.76 -4.28 -5.37
C GLN A 336 3.91 -5.60 -4.60
N PRO A 337 3.08 -6.62 -4.90
CA PRO A 337 2.99 -7.84 -4.09
C PRO A 337 4.22 -8.75 -4.23
N VAL A 338 4.98 -8.57 -5.32
CA VAL A 338 6.18 -9.34 -5.62
C VAL A 338 7.40 -8.43 -5.51
N SER A 339 8.42 -8.88 -4.78
CA SER A 339 9.66 -8.12 -4.64
C SER A 339 10.31 -7.90 -6.01
N GLY A 340 10.62 -6.64 -6.33
CA GLY A 340 11.17 -6.24 -7.62
C GLY A 340 10.14 -6.09 -8.74
N MET A 341 8.86 -6.41 -8.50
CA MET A 341 7.79 -6.07 -9.43
C MET A 341 7.59 -4.55 -9.46
N ARG A 342 7.34 -4.04 -10.65
CA ARG A 342 7.21 -2.62 -10.95
C ARG A 342 5.79 -2.31 -11.36
N SER A 343 5.30 -1.12 -11.02
CA SER A 343 4.02 -0.61 -11.50
C SER A 343 4.12 -0.09 -12.93
N ALA A 344 2.97 0.11 -13.57
CA ALA A 344 2.88 0.79 -14.86
C ALA A 344 3.45 2.21 -14.81
N PHE A 345 3.34 2.92 -13.69
CA PHE A 345 3.95 4.25 -13.56
C PHE A 345 5.46 4.19 -13.44
N ASP A 346 6.03 3.19 -12.74
CA ASP A 346 7.48 3.01 -12.72
C ASP A 346 8.01 2.79 -14.14
N TYR A 347 7.34 1.95 -14.95
CA TYR A 347 7.73 1.73 -16.35
C TYR A 347 7.57 3.00 -17.20
N SER A 348 6.49 3.76 -16.98
CA SER A 348 6.23 5.01 -17.68
C SER A 348 7.31 6.07 -17.41
N GLU A 349 7.79 6.19 -16.18
CA GLU A 349 8.84 7.13 -15.78
C GLU A 349 10.17 6.79 -16.45
N ASP A 350 10.60 5.52 -16.39
CA ASP A 350 11.85 5.05 -17.01
C ASP A 350 11.90 5.28 -18.52
N GLN A 351 10.75 5.09 -19.19
CA GLN A 351 10.64 5.25 -20.64
C GLN A 351 10.47 6.71 -21.07
N GLY A 352 10.36 7.65 -20.12
CA GLY A 352 10.06 9.06 -20.40
C GLY A 352 8.68 9.27 -21.02
N LEU A 353 7.75 8.33 -20.79
CA LEU A 353 6.38 8.35 -21.29
C LEU A 353 5.41 9.03 -20.33
N GLU A 354 5.92 9.80 -19.35
CA GLU A 354 5.21 10.32 -18.17
C GLU A 354 3.83 10.97 -18.43
N LYS A 355 3.44 11.26 -19.68
CA LYS A 355 2.15 11.89 -20.05
C LYS A 355 1.54 11.43 -21.39
N GLU A 356 2.05 10.41 -22.07
CA GLU A 356 1.65 10.10 -23.48
C GLU A 356 1.18 8.66 -23.70
N TRP A 357 0.47 8.08 -22.74
CA TRP A 357 -0.20 6.81 -22.99
C TRP A 357 -1.60 6.78 -22.39
N SER A 358 -2.47 6.01 -23.04
CA SER A 358 -3.82 5.75 -22.59
C SER A 358 -4.15 4.31 -22.94
N ALA A 359 -4.83 3.60 -22.06
CA ALA A 359 -5.15 2.20 -22.27
C ALA A 359 -6.35 1.76 -21.44
N ARG A 360 -6.92 0.63 -21.83
CA ARG A 360 -7.89 -0.13 -21.05
C ARG A 360 -7.23 -1.39 -20.51
N GLU A 361 -7.62 -1.76 -19.31
CA GLU A 361 -7.11 -2.91 -18.58
C GLU A 361 -8.29 -3.80 -18.16
N TRP A 362 -8.13 -5.10 -18.34
CA TRP A 362 -9.09 -6.13 -17.95
C TRP A 362 -8.39 -7.23 -17.16
N PHE A 363 -9.10 -7.79 -16.19
CA PHE A 363 -8.67 -8.95 -15.43
C PHE A 363 -9.48 -10.16 -15.88
N VAL A 364 -8.79 -11.16 -16.41
CA VAL A 364 -9.40 -12.34 -17.03
C VAL A 364 -9.00 -13.60 -16.28
N VAL A 365 -9.86 -14.61 -16.32
CA VAL A 365 -9.53 -15.95 -15.82
C VAL A 365 -9.00 -16.74 -17.02
N ASN A 366 -7.68 -16.94 -17.08
CA ASN A 366 -7.03 -17.68 -18.17
C ASN A 366 -7.27 -19.19 -18.02
N PHE A 367 -7.28 -19.66 -16.78
CA PHE A 367 -7.47 -21.06 -16.46
C PHE A 367 -8.21 -21.19 -15.13
N ALA A 368 -9.12 -22.15 -15.06
CA ALA A 368 -9.82 -22.50 -13.83
C ALA A 368 -10.03 -24.00 -13.79
N GLU A 369 -9.63 -24.62 -12.68
CA GLU A 369 -9.89 -26.02 -12.39
C GLU A 369 -10.43 -26.19 -10.97
N ILE A 370 -11.14 -27.30 -10.78
CA ILE A 370 -11.63 -27.72 -9.49
C ILE A 370 -10.81 -28.92 -9.06
N GLU A 371 -10.15 -28.80 -7.92
CA GLU A 371 -9.38 -29.86 -7.29
C GLU A 371 -10.20 -30.47 -6.15
N LEU A 372 -10.06 -31.80 -5.99
CA LEU A 372 -10.65 -32.53 -4.88
C LEU A 372 -9.53 -32.98 -3.95
N SER A 373 -9.57 -32.50 -2.70
CA SER A 373 -8.63 -32.92 -1.66
C SER A 373 -8.91 -34.36 -1.19
N LYS A 374 -7.96 -34.93 -0.43
CA LYS A 374 -8.11 -36.26 0.20
C LYS A 374 -9.31 -36.34 1.15
N ASP A 375 -9.69 -35.20 1.74
CA ASP A 375 -10.81 -35.09 2.68
C ASP A 375 -12.11 -34.70 1.98
N SER A 376 -12.20 -34.93 0.66
CA SER A 376 -13.37 -34.60 -0.16
C SER A 376 -13.72 -33.11 -0.26
N VAL A 377 -12.87 -32.22 0.24
CA VAL A 377 -13.04 -30.76 0.10
C VAL A 377 -12.72 -30.33 -1.32
N ILE A 378 -13.62 -29.55 -1.91
CA ILE A 378 -13.51 -28.92 -3.22
C ILE A 378 -12.72 -27.62 -3.06
N THR A 379 -11.64 -27.48 -3.83
CA THR A 379 -10.85 -26.25 -3.91
C THR A 379 -10.79 -25.76 -5.34
N ALA A 380 -10.95 -24.45 -5.55
CA ALA A 380 -10.79 -23.85 -6.87
C ALA A 380 -9.34 -23.40 -7.05
N ARG A 381 -8.74 -23.80 -8.17
CA ARG A 381 -7.47 -23.25 -8.63
C ARG A 381 -7.74 -22.40 -9.85
N VAL A 382 -7.34 -21.13 -9.77
CA VAL A 382 -7.52 -20.15 -10.84
C VAL A 382 -6.18 -19.54 -11.21
N GLU A 383 -5.97 -19.35 -12.51
CA GLU A 383 -4.86 -18.57 -13.04
C GLU A 383 -5.46 -17.32 -13.68
N MET A 384 -5.19 -16.18 -13.05
CA MET A 384 -5.64 -14.88 -13.53
C MET A 384 -4.66 -14.34 -14.58
N GLY A 385 -5.19 -13.57 -15.52
CA GLY A 385 -4.43 -12.78 -16.47
C GLY A 385 -4.82 -11.31 -16.41
N VAL A 386 -3.93 -10.46 -16.89
CA VAL A 386 -4.18 -9.05 -17.16
C VAL A 386 -4.10 -8.87 -18.67
N GLU A 387 -5.16 -8.30 -19.26
CA GLU A 387 -5.15 -7.88 -20.65
C GLU A 387 -5.14 -6.35 -20.71
N ALA A 388 -4.28 -5.79 -21.57
CA ALA A 388 -4.19 -4.36 -21.78
C ALA A 388 -4.31 -4.00 -23.26
N ARG A 389 -5.11 -2.97 -23.55
CA ARG A 389 -5.23 -2.39 -24.88
C ARG A 389 -4.93 -0.91 -24.85
N GLU A 390 -3.88 -0.51 -25.57
CA GLU A 390 -3.60 0.90 -25.80
C GLU A 390 -4.79 1.53 -26.53
N THR A 391 -5.08 2.77 -26.18
CA THR A 391 -6.16 3.54 -26.78
C THR A 391 -5.63 4.80 -27.41
N PHE A 392 -6.29 5.23 -28.48
CA PHE A 392 -6.02 6.49 -29.14
C PHE A 392 -7.32 7.31 -29.25
N LYS A 393 -7.18 8.62 -29.41
CA LYS A 393 -8.32 9.52 -29.57
C LYS A 393 -8.75 9.54 -31.04
N GLY A 394 -9.73 8.68 -31.37
CA GLY A 394 -10.39 8.61 -32.67
C GLY A 394 -11.54 9.61 -32.83
N GLN A 395 -12.25 9.51 -33.96
CA GLN A 395 -13.41 10.35 -34.25
C GLN A 395 -14.55 10.09 -33.25
N GLY A 396 -14.72 8.82 -32.84
CA GLY A 396 -15.75 8.39 -31.89
C GLY A 396 -15.42 8.60 -30.42
N GLY A 397 -14.17 8.87 -30.06
CA GLY A 397 -13.74 8.90 -28.65
C GLY A 397 -12.40 8.21 -28.45
N LEU A 398 -12.21 7.64 -27.26
CA LEU A 398 -11.11 6.72 -27.02
C LEU A 398 -11.46 5.38 -27.67
N GLU A 399 -10.61 4.95 -28.60
CA GLU A 399 -10.76 3.71 -29.35
C GLU A 399 -9.52 2.83 -29.12
N ASP A 400 -9.69 1.51 -29.04
CA ASP A 400 -8.56 0.57 -28.91
C ASP A 400 -7.71 0.58 -30.18
N VAL A 401 -6.39 0.55 -30.00
CA VAL A 401 -5.52 0.16 -31.11
C VAL A 401 -5.75 -1.32 -31.46
N PRO A 402 -5.64 -1.71 -32.74
CA PRO A 402 -5.78 -3.11 -33.12
C PRO A 402 -4.73 -4.03 -32.48
N ILE A 403 -3.53 -3.50 -32.21
CA ILE A 403 -2.39 -4.22 -31.63
C ILE A 403 -1.71 -3.28 -30.64
N THR A 404 -1.75 -3.64 -29.35
CA THR A 404 -1.01 -2.92 -28.29
C THR A 404 0.48 -3.12 -28.49
N ARG A 405 1.25 -2.05 -28.38
CA ARG A 405 2.71 -2.15 -28.47
C ARG A 405 3.30 -2.94 -27.28
N PRO A 406 4.29 -3.83 -27.49
CA PRO A 406 4.86 -4.66 -26.42
C PRO A 406 5.57 -3.88 -25.31
N ASP A 407 6.04 -2.67 -25.60
CA ASP A 407 6.69 -1.76 -24.66
C ASP A 407 5.70 -0.91 -23.86
N HIS A 408 4.40 -1.05 -24.08
CA HIS A 408 3.38 -0.30 -23.36
C HIS A 408 3.45 -0.58 -21.85
N PRO A 409 3.40 0.43 -20.97
CA PRO A 409 3.58 0.23 -19.53
C PRO A 409 2.64 -0.82 -18.91
N LEU A 410 1.36 -0.83 -19.27
CA LEU A 410 0.40 -1.86 -18.82
C LEU A 410 0.61 -3.26 -19.42
N VAL A 411 1.40 -3.40 -20.49
CA VAL A 411 1.77 -4.72 -21.03
C VAL A 411 3.03 -5.25 -20.35
N GLN A 412 3.88 -4.34 -19.82
CA GLN A 412 5.07 -4.69 -19.06
C GLN A 412 4.78 -5.00 -17.59
N TYR A 413 3.72 -4.42 -17.05
CA TYR A 413 3.11 -4.82 -15.78
C TYR A 413 2.54 -6.24 -15.89
#